data_AF-A0A2Z6RFT2-F1
#
_entry.id   AF-A0A2Z6RFT2-F1
#
_cell.length_a   1.000
_cell.length_b   1.000
_cell.length_c   1.000
_cell.angle_alpha   90.00
_cell.angle_beta   90.00
_cell.angle_gamma   90.00
#
_symmetry.space_group_name_H-M   'P 1'
#
loop_
_entity.id
_entity.type
_entity.pdbx_description
1 polymer ?
#
loop_
_entity_poly.entity_id
_entity_poly.type
_entity_poly.pdbx_seq_one_letter_code
_entity_poly.pdbx_strand_id
1 'polypeptide(L)'
;MNCLLCQDSIEDFSHIWTCPYHGNFLLRTYNKVKNTIMDTIVSYHPNIDIIELSLKFDAIGLFINFQQQDTFNFIDVIKGFISFDLCNFILKFLSHSSLVSLITQAYDDINEDCFLLWQD
;
A
#
# COMPACT_ATOMS: atom_id res chain seq x y z
N MET A 1 8.90 -10.52 21.95
CA MET A 1 10.30 -10.83 21.56
C MET A 1 10.84 -9.58 20.89
N ASN A 2 12.11 -9.21 21.07
CA ASN A 2 12.68 -8.09 20.31
C ASN A 2 12.88 -8.51 18.85
N CYS A 3 12.87 -7.54 17.95
CA CYS A 3 13.17 -7.74 16.54
C CYS A 3 14.53 -8.42 16.38
N LEU A 4 14.60 -9.47 15.56
CA LEU A 4 15.84 -10.21 15.36
C LEU A 4 16.88 -9.39 14.57
N LEU A 5 16.40 -8.42 13.78
CA LEU A 5 17.25 -7.58 12.94
C LEU A 5 17.76 -6.35 13.66
N CYS A 6 16.88 -5.54 14.23
CA CYS A 6 17.28 -4.31 14.90
C CYS A 6 17.62 -4.50 16.39
N GLN A 7 17.06 -5.51 17.06
CA GLN A 7 17.17 -5.78 18.50
C GLN A 7 16.70 -4.64 19.44
N ASP A 8 16.40 -3.46 18.90
CA ASP A 8 16.08 -2.23 19.61
C ASP A 8 14.59 -2.04 19.91
N SER A 9 13.71 -2.76 19.23
CA SER A 9 12.25 -2.66 19.37
C SER A 9 11.59 -4.03 19.52
N ILE A 10 10.42 -4.06 20.13
CA ILE A 10 9.60 -5.28 20.21
C ILE A 10 9.14 -5.62 18.78
N GLU A 11 9.35 -6.88 18.38
CA GLU A 11 8.80 -7.39 17.13
C GLU A 11 7.28 -7.51 17.27
N ASP A 12 6.57 -6.81 16.41
CA ASP A 12 5.13 -6.89 16.22
C ASP A 12 4.81 -6.80 14.73
N PHE A 13 3.54 -6.95 14.36
CA PHE A 13 3.15 -6.93 12.95
C PHE A 13 3.59 -5.64 12.23
N SER A 14 3.52 -4.49 12.89
CA SER A 14 3.89 -3.20 12.30
C SER A 14 5.40 -3.01 12.23
N HIS A 15 6.14 -3.53 13.21
CA HIS A 15 7.60 -3.44 13.27
C HIS A 15 8.26 -4.19 12.10
N ILE A 16 7.73 -5.34 11.69
CA ILE A 16 8.21 -6.08 10.51
C ILE A 16 8.30 -5.15 9.30
N TRP A 17 7.34 -4.26 9.09
CA TRP A 17 7.33 -3.36 7.93
C TRP A 17 8.15 -2.08 8.14
N THR A 18 8.37 -1.67 9.39
CA THR A 18 8.99 -0.39 9.75
C THR A 18 10.41 -0.52 10.28
N CYS A 19 10.93 -1.75 10.41
CA CYS A 19 12.28 -2.04 10.84
C CYS A 19 13.31 -1.37 9.91
N PRO A 20 14.29 -0.61 10.43
CA PRO A 20 15.30 0.08 9.61
C PRO A 20 16.15 -0.87 8.75
N TYR A 21 16.29 -2.13 9.16
CA TYR A 21 17.05 -3.15 8.45
C TYR A 21 16.29 -3.78 7.29
N HIS A 22 14.96 -3.61 7.21
CA HIS A 22 14.17 -3.88 6.01
C HIS A 22 14.16 -2.67 5.07
N GLY A 23 15.37 -2.16 4.80
CA GLY A 23 15.63 -0.91 4.09
C GLY A 23 14.65 -0.66 2.94
N ASN A 24 13.69 0.23 3.17
CA ASN A 24 12.65 0.68 2.24
C ASN A 24 11.70 -0.37 1.64
N PHE A 25 11.58 -1.58 2.20
CA PHE A 25 10.64 -2.58 1.68
C PHE A 25 9.20 -2.06 1.62
N LEU A 26 8.73 -1.46 2.71
CA LEU A 26 7.38 -0.87 2.80
C LEU A 26 7.12 0.19 1.72
N LEU A 27 8.12 1.05 1.45
CA LEU A 27 8.04 2.06 0.39
C LEU A 27 7.96 1.42 -1.00
N ARG A 28 8.73 0.36 -1.25
CA ARG A 28 8.68 -0.37 -2.51
C ARG A 28 7.30 -0.99 -2.75
N THR A 29 6.76 -1.71 -1.75
CA THR A 29 5.44 -2.33 -1.84
C THR A 29 4.34 -1.29 -1.99
N TYR A 30 4.41 -0.17 -1.25
CA TYR A 30 3.49 0.96 -1.42
C TYR A 30 3.49 1.50 -2.85
N ASN A 31 4.68 1.77 -3.40
CA ASN A 31 4.81 2.31 -4.75
C ASN A 31 4.30 1.32 -5.80
N LYS A 32 4.51 0.01 -5.62
CA LYS A 32 3.97 -1.02 -6.52
C LYS A 32 2.44 -0.98 -6.54
N VAL A 33 1.80 -1.01 -5.36
CA VAL A 33 0.34 -0.93 -5.25
C VAL A 33 -0.20 0.37 -5.85
N LYS A 34 0.43 1.52 -5.53
CA LYS A 34 0.08 2.81 -6.12
C LYS A 34 0.15 2.74 -7.64
N ASN A 35 1.25 2.27 -8.20
CA ASN A 35 1.43 2.16 -9.65
C ASN A 35 0.39 1.24 -10.29
N THR A 36 0.11 0.06 -9.71
CA THR A 36 -0.94 -0.86 -10.20
C THR A 36 -2.30 -0.16 -10.30
N ILE A 37 -2.67 0.63 -9.27
CA ILE A 37 -3.92 1.40 -9.27
C ILE A 37 -3.90 2.50 -10.35
N MET A 38 -2.81 3.26 -10.43
CA MET A 38 -2.64 4.37 -11.37
C MET A 38 -2.66 3.89 -12.83
N ASP A 39 -1.88 2.85 -13.14
CA ASP A 39 -1.79 2.25 -14.47
C ASP A 39 -3.14 1.67 -14.91
N THR A 40 -3.86 1.05 -13.97
CA THR A 40 -5.22 0.57 -14.24
C THR A 40 -6.14 1.74 -14.58
N ILE A 41 -6.17 2.81 -13.79
CA ILE A 41 -7.01 3.98 -14.08
C ILE A 41 -6.66 4.60 -15.44
N VAL A 42 -5.36 4.80 -15.73
CA VAL A 42 -4.89 5.36 -17.00
C VAL A 42 -5.27 4.48 -18.19
N SER A 43 -5.28 3.15 -18.04
CA SER A 43 -5.68 2.24 -19.10
C SER A 43 -7.16 2.40 -19.51
N TYR A 44 -8.03 2.80 -18.59
CA TYR A 44 -9.44 3.13 -18.86
C TYR A 44 -9.64 4.60 -19.26
N HIS A 45 -8.75 5.50 -18.83
CA HIS A 45 -8.84 6.95 -19.03
C HIS A 45 -7.53 7.52 -19.58
N PRO A 46 -7.15 7.24 -20.84
CA PRO A 46 -5.80 7.55 -21.36
C PRO A 46 -5.47 9.05 -21.45
N ASN A 47 -6.47 9.93 -21.36
CA ASN A 47 -6.29 11.37 -21.40
C ASN A 47 -6.19 12.01 -19.99
N ILE A 48 -6.21 11.21 -18.93
CA ILE A 48 -6.11 11.73 -17.56
C ILE A 48 -4.71 12.29 -17.29
N ASP A 49 -4.63 13.40 -16.57
CA ASP A 49 -3.34 13.91 -16.08
C ASP A 49 -2.84 13.01 -14.95
N ILE A 50 -1.80 12.23 -15.24
CA ILE A 50 -1.21 11.27 -14.29
C ILE A 50 -0.58 11.98 -13.08
N ILE A 51 -0.07 13.20 -13.24
CA ILE A 51 0.56 13.96 -12.16
C ILE A 51 -0.55 14.41 -11.21
N GLU A 52 -1.63 15.00 -11.73
CA GLU A 52 -2.77 15.41 -10.93
C GLU A 52 -3.42 14.23 -10.21
N LEU A 53 -3.58 13.09 -10.91
CA LEU A 53 -4.12 11.86 -10.34
C LEU A 53 -3.24 11.34 -9.20
N SER A 54 -1.92 11.36 -9.36
CA SER A 54 -0.96 10.91 -8.35
C SER A 54 -1.01 11.78 -7.10
N LEU A 55 -1.10 13.11 -7.27
CA LEU A 55 -1.25 14.05 -6.15
C LEU A 55 -2.56 13.83 -5.40
N LYS A 56 -3.67 13.55 -6.11
CA LYS A 56 -4.96 13.22 -5.48
C LYS A 56 -4.90 11.89 -4.73
N PHE A 57 -4.17 10.91 -5.24
CA PHE A 57 -3.94 9.64 -4.54
C PHE A 57 -3.13 9.85 -3.25
N ASP A 58 -2.03 10.60 -3.32
CA ASP A 58 -1.18 10.86 -2.15
C ASP A 58 -1.93 11.64 -1.06
N ALA A 59 -2.88 12.49 -1.44
CA ALA A 59 -3.75 13.21 -0.51
C ALA A 59 -4.67 12.30 0.33
N ILE A 60 -4.83 11.01 -0.03
CA ILE A 60 -5.52 10.02 0.81
C ILE A 60 -4.70 9.73 2.09
N GLY A 61 -3.38 9.98 2.06
CA GLY A 61 -2.53 9.92 3.24
C GLY A 61 -2.09 8.52 3.67
N LEU A 62 -2.23 7.51 2.80
CA LEU A 62 -1.91 6.10 3.13
C LEU A 62 -0.43 5.87 3.49
N PHE A 63 0.50 6.63 2.91
CA PHE A 63 1.93 6.49 3.19
C PHE A 63 2.41 7.32 4.39
N ILE A 64 1.56 8.16 4.97
CA ILE A 64 1.95 9.13 5.99
C ILE A 64 1.91 8.45 7.37
N ASN A 65 2.90 8.77 8.22
CA ASN A 65 2.94 8.48 9.65
C ASN A 65 2.82 7.00 10.07
N PHE A 66 3.72 6.13 9.60
CA PHE A 66 3.86 4.77 10.15
C PHE A 66 4.12 4.72 11.67
N GLN A 67 4.55 5.85 12.25
CA GLN A 67 4.77 5.99 13.70
C GLN A 67 3.53 6.48 14.47
N GLN A 68 2.46 6.92 13.81
CA GLN A 68 1.19 7.27 14.46
C GLN A 68 0.20 6.12 14.30
N GLN A 69 0.09 5.29 15.33
CA GLN A 69 -0.76 4.10 15.31
C GLN A 69 -2.27 4.40 15.29
N ASP A 70 -2.67 5.65 15.57
CA ASP A 70 -4.09 6.05 15.64
C ASP A 70 -4.70 6.43 14.28
N THR A 71 -3.90 6.41 13.21
CA THR A 71 -4.34 6.78 11.86
C THR A 71 -4.19 5.62 10.89
N PHE A 72 -5.26 5.37 10.12
CA PHE A 72 -5.26 4.36 9.05
C PHE A 72 -4.13 4.65 8.07
N ASN A 73 -3.27 3.66 7.83
CA ASN A 73 -2.13 3.79 6.93
C ASN A 73 -1.93 2.53 6.09
N PHE A 74 -0.87 2.51 5.28
CA PHE A 74 -0.60 1.43 4.34
C PHE A 74 -0.30 0.07 5.03
N ILE A 75 0.14 0.06 6.29
CA ILE A 75 0.26 -1.20 7.06
C ILE A 75 -1.12 -1.82 7.28
N ASP A 76 -2.17 -1.01 7.45
CA ASP A 76 -3.54 -1.52 7.56
C ASP A 76 -4.05 -2.08 6.24
N VAL A 77 -3.61 -1.50 5.11
CA VAL A 77 -3.80 -2.09 3.78
C VAL A 77 -3.15 -3.46 3.71
N ILE A 78 -1.89 -3.61 4.13
CA ILE A 78 -1.21 -4.91 4.17
C ILE A 78 -1.95 -5.92 5.05
N LYS A 79 -2.56 -5.50 6.16
CA LYS A 79 -3.38 -6.36 7.04
C LYS A 79 -4.70 -6.84 6.43
N GLY A 80 -5.11 -6.33 5.27
CA GLY A 80 -6.39 -6.68 4.65
C GLY A 80 -7.49 -5.64 4.79
N PHE A 81 -7.23 -4.50 5.43
CA PHE A 81 -8.21 -3.42 5.55
C PHE A 81 -8.08 -2.44 4.40
N ILE A 82 -9.18 -2.09 3.75
CA ILE A 82 -9.21 -1.06 2.72
C ILE A 82 -10.01 0.13 3.22
N SER A 83 -9.44 1.34 3.17
CA SER A 83 -10.15 2.55 3.58
C SER A 83 -11.25 2.90 2.60
N PHE A 84 -12.33 3.47 3.13
CA PHE A 84 -13.43 3.99 2.32
C PHE A 84 -12.96 5.09 1.37
N ASP A 85 -11.99 5.92 1.79
CA ASP A 85 -11.42 6.97 0.94
C ASP A 85 -10.68 6.41 -0.27
N LEU A 86 -9.94 5.31 -0.12
CA LEU A 86 -9.30 4.61 -1.23
C LEU A 86 -10.34 4.01 -2.19
N CYS A 87 -11.36 3.33 -1.65
CA CYS A 87 -12.47 2.81 -2.46
C CYS A 87 -13.17 3.93 -3.25
N ASN A 88 -13.52 5.03 -2.58
CA ASN A 88 -14.17 6.18 -3.22
C ASN A 88 -13.29 6.84 -4.27
N PHE A 89 -11.99 6.93 -4.04
CA PHE A 89 -11.05 7.43 -5.03
C PHE A 89 -11.10 6.57 -6.30
N ILE A 90 -10.96 5.26 -6.16
CA ILE A 90 -10.95 4.32 -7.31
C ILE A 90 -12.32 4.34 -8.04
N LEU A 91 -13.43 4.37 -7.30
CA LEU A 91 -14.78 4.39 -7.86
C LEU A 91 -15.13 5.66 -8.64
N LYS A 92 -14.34 6.74 -8.53
CA LYS A 92 -14.48 7.91 -9.43
C LYS A 92 -14.09 7.57 -10.87
N PHE A 93 -13.30 6.52 -11.07
CA PHE A 93 -12.72 6.16 -12.36
C PHE A 93 -13.16 4.79 -12.84
N LEU A 94 -13.38 3.85 -11.92
CA LEU A 94 -13.65 2.45 -12.23
C LEU A 94 -15.01 2.00 -11.72
N SER A 95 -15.56 0.96 -12.33
CA SER A 95 -16.76 0.29 -11.83
C SER A 95 -16.49 -0.48 -10.53
N HIS A 96 -17.54 -0.82 -9.79
CA HIS A 96 -17.40 -1.63 -8.58
C HIS A 96 -16.76 -3.01 -8.84
N SER A 97 -17.06 -3.65 -9.97
CA SER A 97 -16.42 -4.94 -10.31
C SER A 97 -14.92 -4.76 -10.60
N SER A 98 -14.55 -3.68 -11.27
CA SER A 98 -13.15 -3.34 -11.53
C SER A 98 -12.40 -2.99 -10.24
N LEU A 99 -13.05 -2.30 -9.29
CA LEU A 99 -12.50 -2.05 -7.95
C LEU A 99 -12.14 -3.36 -7.24
N VAL A 100 -13.07 -4.32 -7.16
CA VAL A 100 -12.85 -5.59 -6.47
C VAL A 100 -11.69 -6.37 -7.11
N SER A 101 -11.64 -6.40 -8.45
CA SER A 101 -10.55 -7.06 -9.18
C SER A 101 -9.20 -6.40 -8.89
N LEU A 102 -9.15 -5.07 -8.90
CA LEU A 102 -7.93 -4.29 -8.67
C LEU A 102 -7.41 -4.45 -7.24
N ILE A 103 -8.30 -4.42 -6.24
CA ILE A 103 -7.92 -4.65 -4.84
C ILE A 103 -7.39 -6.07 -4.66
N THR A 104 -8.05 -7.07 -5.25
CA THR A 104 -7.57 -8.47 -5.18
C THR A 104 -6.17 -8.59 -5.78
N GLN A 105 -5.95 -8.00 -6.96
CA GLN A 105 -4.64 -8.02 -7.62
C GLN A 105 -3.57 -7.30 -6.79
N ALA A 106 -3.90 -6.15 -6.18
CA ALA A 106 -2.98 -5.46 -5.29
C ALA A 106 -2.60 -6.31 -4.07
N TYR A 107 -3.51 -7.13 -3.55
CA TYR A 107 -3.21 -8.07 -2.47
C TYR A 107 -2.34 -9.23 -2.91
N ASP A 108 -2.58 -9.79 -4.10
CA ASP A 108 -1.70 -10.82 -4.67
C ASP A 108 -0.27 -10.26 -4.83
N ASP A 109 -0.14 -9.03 -5.35
CA ASP A 109 1.14 -8.33 -5.48
C ASP A 109 1.85 -8.11 -4.14
N ILE A 110 1.11 -7.74 -3.09
CA ILE A 110 1.65 -7.59 -1.73
C ILE A 110 2.11 -8.96 -1.21
N ASN A 111 1.28 -10.00 -1.35
CA ASN A 111 1.60 -11.34 -0.84
C ASN A 111 2.88 -11.91 -1.50
N GLU A 112 3.04 -11.72 -2.81
CA GLU A 112 4.26 -12.10 -3.52
C GLU A 112 5.49 -11.36 -2.98
N ASP A 113 5.39 -10.03 -2.79
CA ASP A 113 6.49 -9.24 -2.23
C ASP A 113 6.81 -9.68 -0.79
N CYS A 114 5.79 -9.98 0.02
CA CYS A 114 5.94 -10.46 1.39
C CYS A 114 6.66 -11.81 1.41
N PHE A 115 6.34 -12.72 0.49
CA PHE A 115 6.98 -14.04 0.43
C PHE A 115 8.49 -13.94 0.19
N LEU A 116 8.96 -12.95 -0.58
CA LEU A 116 10.39 -12.69 -0.78
C LEU A 116 11.08 -12.24 0.51
N LEU A 117 10.37 -11.55 1.40
CA LEU A 117 10.90 -11.03 2.67
C LEU A 117 11.19 -12.15 3.68
N TRP A 118 10.50 -13.29 3.57
CA TRP A 118 10.64 -14.44 4.48
C TRP A 118 11.57 -15.54 3.96
N GLN A 119 12.26 -15.32 2.83
CA GLN A 119 13.22 -16.28 2.26
C GLN A 119 14.68 -16.02 2.63
N ASP A 120 14.98 -14.86 3.22
CA ASP A 120 16.30 -14.50 3.77
C ASP A 120 16.40 -14.85 5.27
#